data_AF-A0A3Q3W0T4-F1
#
_entry.id   AF-A0A3Q3W0T4-F1
#
_cell.length_a   1.000
_cell.length_b   1.000
_cell.length_c   1.000
_cell.angle_alpha   90.00
_cell.angle_beta   90.00
_cell.angle_gamma   90.00
#
_symmetry.space_group_name_H-M   'P 1'
#
loop_
_entity.id
_entity.type
_entity.pdbx_description
1 polymer ?
#
loop_
_entity_poly.entity_id
_entity_poly.type
_entity_poly.pdbx_seq_one_letter_code
_entity_poly.pdbx_strand_id
1 'polypeptide(L)'
;TVVDEWLDSYKQSQKAGLLALINFIVRSCGCKVVSDEMFKSLQNAEIISRLTKEFNEDSVSYPLSTTGLQLKRFKDALCEFARVLVRSCQNSLIYDEYLFPSLLALLTGLSDSQVRAFRHTMKLMTGLVEVAQMVSVQLHTAQRRYDVENSKSGHESASDRLEELKATISEENREELSSMTNGIFRGVFVHRYRDQLSEIRAISIAELGVWLKMDPDNFLNDKCLKYLGWTLYDKQSPVRLQCVRALQGLYREKEFIGCLELFTSRFKERMLSMVLDKDPDVAVETVNLLLLIQRTEEGLKDDECSNIYPLVYISHKSLASAAGSFL
;
A
#
# COMPACT_ATOMS: atom_id res chain seq x y z
N THR A 1 -1.45 -22.32 -13.02
CA THR A 1 -0.39 -21.31 -12.78
C THR A 1 0.37 -21.69 -11.52
N VAL A 2 1.51 -21.05 -11.21
CA VAL A 2 2.28 -21.32 -9.96
C VAL A 2 1.41 -21.14 -8.70
N VAL A 3 0.48 -20.18 -8.72
CA VAL A 3 -0.48 -19.98 -7.62
C VAL A 3 -1.47 -21.13 -7.53
N ASP A 4 -2.01 -21.61 -8.66
CA ASP A 4 -2.95 -22.73 -8.66
C ASP A 4 -2.28 -24.03 -8.16
N GLU A 5 -1.05 -24.30 -8.59
CA GLU A 5 -0.26 -25.44 -8.11
C GLU A 5 0.01 -25.35 -6.61
N TRP A 6 0.34 -24.16 -6.10
CA TRP A 6 0.51 -23.92 -4.67
C TRP A 6 -0.80 -24.10 -3.90
N LEU A 7 -1.93 -23.63 -4.44
CA LEU A 7 -3.26 -23.79 -3.83
C LEU A 7 -3.66 -25.26 -3.74
N ASP A 8 -3.38 -26.05 -4.77
CA ASP A 8 -3.66 -27.48 -4.76
C ASP A 8 -2.80 -28.19 -3.69
N SER A 9 -1.53 -27.80 -3.55
CA SER A 9 -0.69 -28.30 -2.46
C SER A 9 -1.18 -27.84 -1.08
N TYR A 10 -1.66 -26.60 -0.94
CA TYR A 10 -2.20 -26.07 0.31
C TYR A 10 -3.48 -26.81 0.74
N LYS A 11 -4.36 -27.14 -0.21
CA LYS A 11 -5.57 -27.96 0.04
C LYS A 11 -5.22 -29.38 0.51
N GLN A 12 -4.12 -29.95 0.03
CA GLN A 12 -3.64 -31.27 0.49
C GLN A 12 -3.02 -31.20 1.90
N SER A 13 -2.27 -30.14 2.19
CA SER A 13 -1.69 -29.90 3.51
C SER A 13 -1.51 -28.42 3.76
N GLN A 14 -2.42 -27.83 4.55
CA GLN A 14 -2.39 -26.40 4.88
C GLN A 14 -1.04 -25.99 5.50
N LYS A 15 -0.51 -26.84 6.39
CA LYS A 15 0.74 -26.61 7.09
C LYS A 15 1.95 -26.59 6.13
N ALA A 16 2.01 -27.52 5.18
CA ALA A 16 3.09 -27.57 4.19
C ALA A 16 2.98 -26.41 3.18
N GLY A 17 1.77 -26.09 2.72
CA GLY A 17 1.54 -24.97 1.82
C GLY A 17 1.91 -23.63 2.44
N LEU A 18 1.50 -23.39 3.70
CA LEU A 18 1.87 -22.18 4.44
C LEU A 18 3.40 -22.11 4.65
N LEU A 19 4.05 -23.20 5.04
CA LEU A 19 5.51 -23.22 5.19
C LEU A 19 6.24 -22.92 3.86
N ALA A 20 5.73 -23.43 2.73
CA ALA A 20 6.28 -23.13 1.42
C ALA A 20 6.17 -21.63 1.08
N LEU A 21 5.02 -21.02 1.39
CA LEU A 21 4.80 -19.59 1.19
C LEU A 21 5.70 -18.73 2.11
N ILE A 22 5.84 -19.11 3.37
CA ILE A 22 6.76 -18.46 4.32
C ILE A 22 8.18 -18.52 3.79
N ASN A 23 8.63 -19.70 3.35
CA ASN A 23 9.97 -19.88 2.80
C ASN A 23 10.19 -19.08 1.52
N PHE A 24 9.18 -18.93 0.67
CA PHE A 24 9.25 -18.06 -0.49
C PHE A 24 9.51 -16.59 -0.10
N ILE A 25 8.81 -16.08 0.91
CA ILE A 25 8.97 -14.69 1.40
C ILE A 25 10.36 -14.50 2.04
N VAL A 26 10.77 -15.42 2.93
CA VAL A 26 12.06 -15.35 3.62
C VAL A 26 13.23 -15.44 2.64
N ARG A 27 13.15 -16.31 1.63
CA ARG A 27 14.14 -16.39 0.54
C ARG A 27 14.16 -15.14 -0.33
N SER A 28 13.01 -14.52 -0.57
CA SER A 28 12.94 -13.23 -1.29
C SER A 28 13.68 -12.12 -0.54
N CYS A 29 13.82 -12.24 0.79
CA CYS A 29 14.65 -11.35 1.61
C CYS A 29 16.13 -11.71 1.60
N GLY A 30 16.55 -12.81 0.96
CA GLY A 30 17.93 -13.29 0.93
C GLY A 30 18.32 -14.17 2.13
N CYS A 31 17.37 -14.65 2.92
CA CYS A 31 17.64 -15.49 4.10
C CYS A 31 17.48 -16.99 3.79
N LYS A 32 17.99 -17.82 4.70
CA LYS A 32 17.86 -19.29 4.67
C LYS A 32 16.42 -19.73 4.97
N VAL A 33 16.15 -21.00 4.71
CA VAL A 33 14.83 -21.62 4.91
C VAL A 33 14.47 -21.84 6.37
N VAL A 34 13.20 -21.60 6.69
CA VAL A 34 12.52 -22.08 7.90
C VAL A 34 12.28 -23.58 7.75
N SER A 35 12.80 -24.38 8.67
CA SER A 35 12.58 -25.83 8.69
C SER A 35 11.17 -26.19 9.18
N ASP A 36 10.69 -27.37 8.83
CA ASP A 36 9.42 -27.90 9.31
C ASP A 36 9.39 -28.02 10.85
N GLU A 37 10.51 -28.39 11.47
CA GLU A 37 10.65 -28.44 12.92
C GLU A 37 10.52 -27.05 13.56
N MET A 38 11.17 -26.02 13.00
CA MET A 38 11.04 -24.64 13.47
C MET A 38 9.59 -24.18 13.38
N PHE A 39 8.93 -24.44 12.24
CA PHE A 39 7.56 -24.04 12.01
C PHE A 39 6.56 -24.74 12.95
N LYS A 40 6.86 -25.97 13.38
CA LYS A 40 6.02 -26.72 14.31
C LYS A 40 6.23 -26.34 15.78
N SER A 41 7.44 -25.96 16.15
CA SER A 41 7.85 -25.84 17.56
C SER A 41 8.04 -24.42 18.06
N LEU A 42 8.23 -23.44 17.17
CA LEU A 42 8.60 -22.07 17.54
C LEU A 42 7.51 -21.07 17.19
N GLN A 43 7.45 -20.00 17.97
CA GLN A 43 6.63 -18.83 17.63
C GLN A 43 7.32 -17.96 16.57
N ASN A 44 6.54 -17.14 15.86
CA ASN A 44 7.06 -16.23 14.82
C ASN A 44 8.22 -15.36 15.33
N ALA A 45 8.15 -14.82 16.55
CA ALA A 45 9.22 -14.02 17.13
C ALA A 45 10.54 -14.79 17.26
N GLU A 46 10.48 -16.06 17.65
CA GLU A 46 11.67 -16.92 17.76
C GLU A 46 12.21 -17.32 16.40
N ILE A 47 11.33 -17.63 15.44
CA ILE A 47 11.70 -17.90 14.05
C ILE A 47 12.44 -16.69 13.47
N ILE A 48 11.86 -15.49 13.57
CA ILE A 48 12.45 -14.25 13.07
C ILE A 48 13.77 -13.94 13.78
N SER A 49 13.87 -14.18 15.09
CA SER A 49 15.12 -14.02 15.84
C SER A 49 16.22 -14.94 15.32
N ARG A 50 15.92 -16.21 15.03
CA ARG A 50 16.88 -17.14 14.42
C ARG A 50 17.27 -16.71 13.01
N LEU A 51 16.28 -16.38 12.16
CA LEU A 51 16.52 -15.88 10.80
C LEU A 51 17.39 -14.61 10.79
N THR A 52 17.19 -13.73 11.78
CA THR A 52 17.98 -12.52 11.97
C THR A 52 19.44 -12.86 12.32
N LYS A 53 19.67 -13.79 13.25
CA LYS A 53 21.02 -14.24 13.63
C LYS A 53 21.74 -14.96 12.50
N GLU A 54 21.02 -15.68 11.66
CA GLU A 54 21.57 -16.39 10.49
C GLU A 54 21.69 -15.51 9.25
N PHE A 55 21.18 -14.28 9.30
CA PHE A 55 21.25 -13.35 8.18
C PHE A 55 22.70 -12.89 8.00
N ASN A 56 23.24 -13.08 6.80
CA ASN A 56 24.59 -12.63 6.50
C ASN A 56 24.61 -11.11 6.26
N GLU A 57 24.89 -10.35 7.31
CA GLU A 57 24.99 -8.88 7.27
C GLU A 57 26.09 -8.37 6.32
N ASP A 58 27.11 -9.20 6.00
CA ASP A 58 28.20 -8.80 5.10
C ASP A 58 27.73 -8.66 3.64
N SER A 59 26.55 -9.19 3.30
CA SER A 59 25.92 -8.97 2.00
C SER A 59 25.17 -7.63 1.98
N VAL A 60 25.80 -6.61 1.40
CA VAL A 60 25.16 -5.29 1.17
C VAL A 60 23.91 -5.38 0.27
N SER A 61 23.79 -6.48 -0.47
CA SER A 61 22.78 -6.73 -1.51
C SER A 61 21.87 -7.89 -1.12
N TYR A 62 20.56 -7.65 -1.17
CA TYR A 62 19.52 -8.67 -1.11
C TYR A 62 18.51 -8.46 -2.26
N PRO A 63 17.70 -9.46 -2.63
CA PRO A 63 16.89 -9.40 -3.86
C PRO A 63 15.95 -8.18 -3.93
N LEU A 64 15.46 -7.71 -2.79
CA LEU A 64 14.56 -6.56 -2.69
C LEU A 64 15.24 -5.18 -2.73
N SER A 65 16.54 -5.06 -2.45
CA SER A 65 17.28 -3.76 -2.52
C SER A 65 18.15 -3.62 -3.76
N THR A 66 18.56 -4.73 -4.35
CA THR A 66 19.56 -4.70 -5.44
C THR A 66 18.99 -4.03 -6.69
N THR A 67 19.82 -3.21 -7.34
CA THR A 67 19.52 -2.46 -8.57
C THR A 67 19.91 -3.29 -9.80
N GLY A 68 19.09 -3.27 -10.86
CA GLY A 68 19.34 -4.01 -12.10
C GLY A 68 18.05 -4.47 -12.79
N LEU A 69 18.08 -4.62 -14.11
CA LEU A 69 16.88 -4.92 -14.92
C LEU A 69 16.23 -6.26 -14.53
N GLN A 70 17.04 -7.31 -14.30
CA GLN A 70 16.53 -8.62 -13.91
C GLN A 70 15.88 -8.61 -12.51
N LEU A 71 16.45 -7.87 -11.56
CA LEU A 71 15.90 -7.79 -10.21
C LEU A 71 14.73 -6.81 -10.10
N LYS A 72 14.64 -5.81 -10.99
CA LYS A 72 13.41 -5.04 -11.17
C LYS A 72 12.25 -5.96 -11.57
N ARG A 73 12.47 -6.84 -12.57
CA ARG A 73 11.47 -7.84 -12.98
C ARG A 73 11.10 -8.78 -11.83
N PHE A 74 12.06 -9.17 -10.98
CA PHE A 74 11.78 -9.98 -9.80
C PHE A 74 10.85 -9.25 -8.81
N LYS A 75 11.11 -7.97 -8.50
CA LYS A 75 10.24 -7.18 -7.61
C LYS A 75 8.83 -7.04 -8.19
N ASP A 76 8.72 -6.77 -9.49
CA ASP A 76 7.43 -6.66 -10.18
C ASP A 76 6.68 -8.01 -10.17
N ALA A 77 7.39 -9.11 -10.44
CA ALA A 77 6.83 -10.47 -10.40
C ALA A 77 6.42 -10.90 -8.98
N LEU A 78 7.15 -10.48 -7.95
CA LEU A 78 6.82 -10.76 -6.56
C LEU A 78 5.55 -10.02 -6.12
N CYS A 79 5.42 -8.74 -6.50
CA CYS A 79 4.18 -7.99 -6.31
C CYS A 79 3.02 -8.65 -7.07
N GLU A 80 3.24 -9.07 -8.32
CA GLU A 80 2.21 -9.75 -9.10
C GLU A 80 1.83 -11.11 -8.53
N PHE A 81 2.79 -11.89 -8.03
CA PHE A 81 2.52 -13.14 -7.32
C PHE A 81 1.61 -12.89 -6.12
N ALA A 82 1.91 -11.87 -5.30
CA ALA A 82 1.05 -11.51 -4.17
C ALA A 82 -0.36 -11.15 -4.66
N ARG A 83 -0.50 -10.36 -5.73
CA ARG A 83 -1.83 -10.06 -6.30
C ARG A 83 -2.57 -11.30 -6.76
N VAL A 84 -1.93 -12.17 -7.52
CA VAL A 84 -2.56 -13.39 -8.07
C VAL A 84 -2.92 -14.37 -6.96
N LEU A 85 -2.01 -14.60 -6.00
CA LEU A 85 -2.25 -15.45 -4.83
C LEU A 85 -3.52 -15.02 -4.11
N VAL A 86 -3.59 -13.74 -3.77
CA VAL A 86 -4.67 -13.22 -2.94
C VAL A 86 -5.98 -13.16 -3.74
N ARG A 87 -5.93 -12.84 -5.05
CA ARG A 87 -7.09 -12.94 -5.97
C ARG A 87 -7.64 -14.36 -6.06
N SER A 88 -6.78 -15.37 -6.16
CA SER A 88 -7.22 -16.77 -6.24
C SER A 88 -7.85 -17.29 -4.93
N CYS A 89 -7.57 -16.64 -3.80
CA CYS A 89 -8.13 -16.97 -2.49
C CYS A 89 -9.45 -16.24 -2.15
N GLN A 90 -9.87 -15.25 -2.95
CA GLN A 90 -10.91 -14.27 -2.62
C GLN A 90 -12.29 -14.86 -2.25
N ASN A 91 -12.61 -16.05 -2.75
CA ASN A 91 -13.93 -16.69 -2.59
C ASN A 91 -13.96 -17.77 -1.49
N SER A 92 -12.84 -18.04 -0.83
CA SER A 92 -12.76 -19.12 0.16
C SER A 92 -11.68 -18.87 1.21
N LEU A 93 -10.41 -19.03 0.82
CA LEU A 93 -9.28 -19.04 1.75
C LEU A 93 -9.00 -17.69 2.40
N ILE A 94 -9.51 -16.57 1.86
CA ILE A 94 -9.36 -15.28 2.51
C ILE A 94 -10.11 -15.18 3.85
N TYR A 95 -11.14 -16.01 4.01
CA TYR A 95 -11.94 -16.13 5.23
C TYR A 95 -11.53 -17.35 6.06
N ASP A 96 -10.49 -18.08 5.65
CA ASP A 96 -9.93 -19.09 6.54
C ASP A 96 -9.22 -18.36 7.69
N GLU A 97 -9.53 -18.74 8.93
CA GLU A 97 -8.90 -18.15 10.12
C GLU A 97 -7.42 -18.60 10.28
N TYR A 98 -6.77 -19.02 9.18
CA TYR A 98 -5.47 -19.68 9.22
C TYR A 98 -4.43 -19.05 8.30
N LEU A 99 -4.62 -19.03 6.98
CA LEU A 99 -3.62 -18.61 5.99
C LEU A 99 -3.24 -17.14 6.16
N PHE A 100 -4.22 -16.25 6.03
CA PHE A 100 -4.00 -14.81 6.04
C PHE A 100 -3.64 -14.27 7.43
N PRO A 101 -4.30 -14.70 8.52
CA PRO A 101 -3.87 -14.34 9.87
C PRO A 101 -2.42 -14.77 10.16
N SER A 102 -2.04 -15.99 9.79
CA SER A 102 -0.66 -16.49 9.98
C SER A 102 0.36 -15.71 9.14
N LEU A 103 0.01 -15.43 7.89
CA LEU A 103 0.85 -14.65 6.98
C LEU A 103 1.02 -13.21 7.47
N LEU A 104 -0.06 -12.56 7.90
CA LEU A 104 -0.04 -11.21 8.45
C LEU A 104 0.81 -11.14 9.72
N ALA A 105 0.67 -12.11 10.62
CA ALA A 105 1.47 -12.18 11.85
C ALA A 105 2.98 -12.29 11.54
N LEU A 106 3.35 -13.14 10.57
CA LEU A 106 4.76 -13.26 10.15
C LEU A 106 5.27 -11.97 9.50
N LEU A 107 4.53 -11.42 8.54
CA LEU A 107 4.92 -10.21 7.81
C LEU A 107 5.05 -9.01 8.74
N THR A 108 4.16 -8.90 9.73
CA THR A 108 4.24 -7.87 10.78
C THR A 108 5.52 -8.03 11.59
N GLY A 109 5.83 -9.24 12.05
CA GLY A 109 7.07 -9.51 12.78
C GLY A 109 8.34 -9.25 11.95
N LEU A 110 8.36 -9.62 10.67
CA LEU A 110 9.46 -9.32 9.75
C LEU A 110 9.65 -7.81 9.59
N SER A 111 8.56 -7.05 9.50
CA SER A 111 8.59 -5.59 9.37
C SER A 111 9.14 -4.86 10.61
N ASP A 112 9.13 -5.52 11.77
CA ASP A 112 9.68 -4.97 13.02
C ASP A 112 11.13 -5.40 13.28
N SER A 113 11.70 -6.27 12.44
CA SER A 113 13.08 -6.72 12.58
C SER A 113 14.10 -5.60 12.32
N GLN A 114 15.26 -5.70 12.99
CA GLN A 114 16.42 -4.84 12.73
C GLN A 114 17.06 -5.12 11.35
N VAL A 115 16.77 -6.27 10.74
CA VAL A 115 17.26 -6.61 9.39
C VAL A 115 16.51 -5.81 8.34
N ARG A 116 17.25 -4.93 7.65
CA ARG A 116 16.72 -4.10 6.57
C ARG A 116 15.96 -4.89 5.50
N ALA A 117 16.47 -6.07 5.12
CA ALA A 117 15.84 -6.92 4.10
C ALA A 117 14.43 -7.38 4.48
N PHE A 118 14.22 -7.74 5.74
CA PHE A 118 12.89 -8.12 6.24
C PHE A 118 11.93 -6.95 6.25
N ARG A 119 12.40 -5.73 6.54
CA ARG A 119 11.53 -4.54 6.51
C ARG A 119 11.07 -4.14 5.11
N HIS A 120 11.77 -4.55 4.05
CA HIS A 120 11.31 -4.35 2.66
C HIS A 120 10.12 -5.24 2.28
N THR A 121 9.75 -6.22 3.10
CA THR A 121 8.52 -7.02 2.89
C THR A 121 7.24 -6.19 2.96
N MET A 122 7.29 -4.95 3.46
CA MET A 122 6.15 -4.02 3.44
C MET A 122 5.51 -3.90 2.06
N LYS A 123 6.31 -3.95 0.98
CA LYS A 123 5.81 -3.88 -0.39
C LYS A 123 4.91 -5.07 -0.78
N LEU A 124 5.06 -6.21 -0.11
CA LEU A 124 4.17 -7.37 -0.29
C LEU A 124 2.79 -7.13 0.31
N MET A 125 2.71 -6.31 1.36
CA MET A 125 1.46 -6.06 2.08
C MET A 125 0.47 -5.25 1.26
N THR A 126 0.93 -4.44 0.30
CA THR A 126 0.03 -3.77 -0.65
C THR A 126 -0.80 -4.74 -1.45
N GLY A 127 -0.26 -5.92 -1.81
CA GLY A 127 -1.06 -6.96 -2.47
C GLY A 127 -2.21 -7.49 -1.60
N LEU A 128 -2.04 -7.50 -0.27
CA LEU A 128 -3.11 -7.87 0.66
C LEU A 128 -4.20 -6.79 0.73
N VAL A 129 -3.80 -5.52 0.84
CA VAL A 129 -4.76 -4.38 0.84
C VAL A 129 -5.50 -4.31 -0.49
N GLU A 130 -4.82 -4.55 -1.63
CA GLU A 130 -5.44 -4.57 -2.96
C GLU A 130 -6.58 -5.58 -3.07
N VAL A 131 -6.45 -6.75 -2.44
CA VAL A 131 -7.52 -7.73 -2.47
C VAL A 131 -8.59 -7.46 -1.42
N ALA A 132 -8.23 -6.98 -0.24
CA ALA A 132 -9.24 -6.52 0.72
C ALA A 132 -10.20 -5.53 0.05
N GLN A 133 -9.66 -4.62 -0.76
CA GLN A 133 -10.48 -3.71 -1.53
C GLN A 133 -11.24 -4.36 -2.68
N MET A 134 -10.59 -5.23 -3.47
CA MET A 134 -11.27 -5.92 -4.57
C MET A 134 -12.48 -6.73 -4.05
N VAL A 135 -12.32 -7.43 -2.93
CA VAL A 135 -13.40 -8.20 -2.30
C VAL A 135 -14.47 -7.27 -1.72
N SER A 136 -14.07 -6.15 -1.10
CA SER A 136 -15.00 -5.10 -0.65
C SER A 136 -15.91 -4.62 -1.80
N VAL A 137 -15.33 -4.35 -2.97
CA VAL A 137 -16.10 -3.95 -4.17
C VAL A 137 -17.05 -5.07 -4.66
N GLN A 138 -16.62 -6.33 -4.59
CA GLN A 138 -17.47 -7.47 -4.94
C GLN A 138 -18.63 -7.62 -3.96
N LEU A 139 -18.38 -7.49 -2.66
CA LEU A 139 -19.40 -7.51 -1.61
C LEU A 139 -20.41 -6.38 -1.81
N HIS A 140 -19.95 -5.15 -2.11
CA HIS A 140 -20.85 -4.03 -2.41
C HIS A 140 -21.70 -4.28 -3.67
N THR A 141 -21.12 -4.91 -4.70
CA THR A 141 -21.85 -5.29 -5.91
C THR A 141 -22.89 -6.37 -5.63
N ALA A 142 -22.55 -7.36 -4.80
CA ALA A 142 -23.47 -8.40 -4.36
C ALA A 142 -24.61 -7.81 -3.53
N GLN A 143 -24.31 -6.88 -2.60
CA GLN A 143 -25.30 -6.15 -1.80
C GLN A 143 -26.29 -5.41 -2.69
N ARG A 144 -25.81 -4.66 -3.68
CA ARG A 144 -26.71 -3.96 -4.60
C ARG A 144 -27.61 -4.92 -5.39
N ARG A 145 -27.11 -6.09 -5.78
CA ARG A 145 -27.92 -7.12 -6.46
C ARG A 145 -28.98 -7.69 -5.52
N TYR A 146 -28.61 -7.91 -4.26
CA TYR A 146 -29.54 -8.35 -3.22
C TYR A 146 -30.66 -7.32 -3.02
N ASP A 147 -30.33 -6.04 -2.90
CA ASP A 147 -31.32 -4.98 -2.67
C ASP A 147 -32.32 -4.87 -3.82
N VAL A 148 -31.84 -4.99 -5.07
CA VAL A 148 -32.70 -5.01 -6.26
C VAL A 148 -33.60 -6.24 -6.26
N GLU A 149 -33.07 -7.43 -5.99
CA GLU A 149 -33.86 -8.66 -5.96
C GLU A 149 -34.90 -8.66 -4.84
N ASN A 150 -34.53 -8.13 -3.67
CA ASN A 150 -35.40 -8.00 -2.50
C ASN A 150 -36.50 -6.95 -2.70
N SER A 151 -36.29 -5.96 -3.57
CA SER A 151 -37.31 -4.96 -3.91
C SER A 151 -38.39 -5.47 -4.88
N LYS A 152 -38.22 -6.65 -5.49
CA LYS A 152 -39.20 -7.25 -6.40
C LYS A 152 -40.38 -7.84 -5.62
N SER A 153 -41.59 -7.69 -6.15
CA SER A 153 -42.81 -8.20 -5.50
C SER A 153 -43.28 -9.52 -6.11
N GLY A 154 -43.75 -10.45 -5.28
CA GLY A 154 -44.50 -11.65 -5.72
C GLY A 154 -43.69 -12.64 -6.57
N HIS A 155 -44.27 -13.13 -7.68
CA HIS A 155 -43.72 -14.16 -8.57
C HIS A 155 -42.40 -13.80 -9.28
N GLU A 156 -41.94 -12.54 -9.20
CA GLU A 156 -40.68 -12.08 -9.78
C GLU A 156 -39.49 -12.20 -8.83
N SER A 157 -39.74 -12.46 -7.53
CA SER A 157 -38.72 -12.66 -6.50
C SER A 157 -38.34 -14.13 -6.43
N ALA A 158 -37.06 -14.44 -6.68
CA ALA A 158 -36.53 -15.79 -6.55
C ALA A 158 -35.90 -15.99 -5.15
N SER A 159 -36.62 -16.66 -4.25
CA SER A 159 -36.19 -16.92 -2.86
C SER A 159 -34.80 -17.57 -2.78
N ASP A 160 -34.54 -18.59 -3.61
CA ASP A 160 -33.25 -19.31 -3.64
C ASP A 160 -32.09 -18.38 -4.04
N ARG A 161 -32.35 -17.44 -4.97
CA ARG A 161 -31.36 -16.45 -5.41
C ARG A 161 -31.07 -15.41 -4.34
N LEU A 162 -32.08 -15.07 -3.53
CA LEU A 162 -31.95 -14.17 -2.39
C LEU A 162 -31.07 -14.81 -1.29
N GLU A 163 -31.27 -16.09 -1.01
CA GLU A 163 -30.43 -16.85 -0.07
C GLU A 163 -28.98 -16.96 -0.55
N GLU A 164 -28.75 -17.25 -1.83
CA GLU A 164 -27.41 -17.30 -2.42
C GLU A 164 -26.67 -15.96 -2.34
N LEU A 165 -27.36 -14.85 -2.67
CA LEU A 165 -26.81 -13.50 -2.56
C LEU A 165 -26.51 -13.15 -1.10
N LYS A 166 -27.40 -13.50 -0.17
CA LYS A 166 -27.21 -13.25 1.26
C LYS A 166 -26.03 -14.03 1.84
N ALA A 167 -25.81 -15.27 1.40
CA ALA A 167 -24.63 -16.06 1.78
C ALA A 167 -23.33 -15.44 1.25
N THR A 168 -23.38 -14.74 0.12
CA THR A 168 -22.21 -14.04 -0.45
C THR A 168 -21.89 -12.75 0.33
N ILE A 169 -22.90 -12.04 0.84
CA ILE A 169 -22.75 -10.78 1.57
C ILE A 169 -22.61 -11.04 3.08
N SER A 170 -21.68 -11.92 3.46
CA SER A 170 -21.42 -12.14 4.89
C SER A 170 -20.81 -10.88 5.50
N GLU A 171 -21.45 -10.34 6.54
CA GLU A 171 -20.91 -9.19 7.28
C GLU A 171 -19.61 -9.57 8.01
N GLU A 172 -19.48 -10.81 8.46
CA GLU A 172 -18.26 -11.36 9.05
C GLU A 172 -17.09 -11.28 8.06
N ASN A 173 -17.33 -11.59 6.78
CA ASN A 173 -16.33 -11.47 5.73
C ASN A 173 -15.85 -10.02 5.55
N ARG A 174 -16.76 -9.04 5.68
CA ARG A 174 -16.44 -7.62 5.57
C ARG A 174 -15.61 -7.14 6.77
N GLU A 175 -15.97 -7.58 7.97
CA GLU A 175 -15.24 -7.28 9.20
C GLU A 175 -13.82 -7.88 9.17
N GLU A 176 -13.64 -9.12 8.71
CA GLU A 176 -12.34 -9.78 8.62
C GLU A 176 -11.38 -9.05 7.66
N LEU A 177 -11.87 -8.61 6.49
CA LEU A 177 -11.07 -7.84 5.53
C LEU A 177 -10.66 -6.47 6.08
N SER A 178 -11.56 -5.81 6.81
CA SER A 178 -11.28 -4.54 7.49
C SER A 178 -10.26 -4.74 8.61
N SER A 179 -10.40 -5.81 9.39
CA SER A 179 -9.46 -6.20 10.45
C SER A 179 -8.05 -6.45 9.90
N MET A 180 -7.93 -7.23 8.82
CA MET A 180 -6.66 -7.49 8.15
C MET A 180 -5.99 -6.20 7.66
N THR A 181 -6.76 -5.32 7.01
CA THR A 181 -6.28 -4.04 6.48
C THR A 181 -5.82 -3.09 7.58
N ASN A 182 -6.59 -2.98 8.66
CA ASN A 182 -6.23 -2.21 9.84
C ASN A 182 -5.02 -2.82 10.58
N GLY A 183 -4.88 -4.15 10.58
CA GLY A 183 -3.71 -4.86 11.09
C GLY A 183 -2.44 -4.50 10.35
N ILE A 184 -2.48 -4.47 9.01
CA ILE A 184 -1.36 -4.01 8.17
C ILE A 184 -1.02 -2.55 8.49
N PHE A 185 -2.02 -1.68 8.53
CA PHE A 185 -1.81 -0.26 8.76
C PHE A 185 -1.17 0.01 10.14
N ARG A 186 -1.76 -0.54 11.21
CA ARG A 186 -1.31 -0.31 12.59
C ARG A 186 -0.04 -1.06 12.91
N GLY A 187 0.05 -2.33 12.53
CA GLY A 187 1.19 -3.20 12.84
C GLY A 187 2.44 -2.85 12.05
N VAL A 188 2.29 -2.25 10.86
CA VAL A 188 3.41 -2.08 9.93
C VAL A 188 3.59 -0.63 9.51
N PHE A 189 2.59 -0.04 8.84
CA PHE A 189 2.77 1.30 8.26
C PHE A 189 3.12 2.35 9.32
N VAL A 190 2.41 2.39 10.46
CA VAL A 190 2.66 3.34 11.57
C VAL A 190 4.07 3.23 12.16
N HIS A 191 4.74 2.10 11.97
CA HIS A 191 6.11 1.89 12.41
C HIS A 191 7.12 2.20 11.30
N ARG A 192 6.80 1.87 10.05
CA ARG A 192 7.72 1.97 8.90
C ARG A 192 7.77 3.34 8.21
N TYR A 193 6.69 4.13 8.24
CA TYR A 193 6.74 5.50 7.67
C TYR A 193 7.80 6.40 8.34
N ARG A 194 8.22 6.03 9.56
CA ARG A 194 9.23 6.70 10.39
C ARG A 194 10.49 5.84 10.62
N ASP A 195 10.77 4.89 9.73
CA ASP A 195 11.98 4.06 9.77
C ASP A 195 13.25 4.92 9.77
N GLN A 196 14.33 4.41 10.37
CA GLN A 196 15.63 5.06 10.32
C GLN A 196 16.13 5.20 8.87
N LEU A 197 15.83 4.21 8.02
CA LEU A 197 16.23 4.20 6.62
C LEU A 197 15.23 4.96 5.74
N SER A 198 15.72 5.95 5.01
CA SER A 198 14.89 6.80 4.14
C SER A 198 14.25 6.05 2.98
N GLU A 199 14.91 5.02 2.45
CA GLU A 199 14.33 4.17 1.41
C GLU A 199 13.04 3.48 1.91
N ILE A 200 13.05 2.96 3.14
CA ILE A 200 11.86 2.32 3.73
C ILE A 200 10.76 3.35 3.93
N ARG A 201 11.08 4.54 4.47
CA ARG A 201 10.09 5.63 4.61
C ARG A 201 9.49 6.01 3.26
N ALA A 202 10.31 6.13 2.22
CA ALA A 202 9.85 6.45 0.87
C ALA A 202 8.92 5.37 0.31
N ILE A 203 9.25 4.08 0.50
CA ILE A 203 8.38 2.95 0.15
C ILE A 203 7.06 3.06 0.92
N SER A 204 7.10 3.20 2.25
CA SER A 204 5.90 3.30 3.08
C SER A 204 4.93 4.38 2.61
N ILE A 205 5.47 5.53 2.22
CA ILE A 205 4.69 6.68 1.78
C ILE A 205 4.13 6.48 0.37
N ALA A 206 4.89 5.85 -0.52
CA ALA A 206 4.39 5.45 -1.83
C ALA A 206 3.21 4.47 -1.69
N GLU A 207 3.35 3.46 -0.82
CA GLU A 207 2.28 2.47 -0.58
C GLU A 207 1.05 3.12 0.08
N LEU A 208 1.22 4.04 1.04
CA LEU A 208 0.09 4.80 1.60
C LEU A 208 -0.65 5.59 0.50
N GLY A 209 0.07 6.20 -0.43
CA GLY A 209 -0.53 6.88 -1.58
C GLY A 209 -1.40 5.95 -2.44
N VAL A 210 -0.97 4.70 -2.63
CA VAL A 210 -1.77 3.68 -3.32
C VAL A 210 -3.02 3.34 -2.52
N TRP A 211 -2.90 3.09 -1.21
CA TRP A 211 -4.03 2.70 -0.37
C TRP A 211 -5.10 3.80 -0.28
N LEU A 212 -4.67 5.07 -0.13
CA LEU A 212 -5.57 6.23 -0.11
C LEU A 212 -6.42 6.35 -1.39
N LYS A 213 -5.84 6.01 -2.55
CA LYS A 213 -6.56 6.03 -3.83
C LYS A 213 -7.48 4.84 -4.00
N MET A 214 -7.05 3.69 -3.52
CA MET A 214 -7.67 2.41 -3.81
C MET A 214 -8.88 2.16 -2.92
N ASP A 215 -8.78 2.51 -1.64
CA ASP A 215 -9.82 2.33 -0.65
C ASP A 215 -10.04 3.65 0.12
N PRO A 216 -10.63 4.66 -0.55
CA PRO A 216 -10.82 5.98 0.04
C PRO A 216 -11.76 5.95 1.25
N ASP A 217 -12.73 5.03 1.29
CA ASP A 217 -13.68 4.91 2.41
C ASP A 217 -12.97 4.62 3.74
N ASN A 218 -11.96 3.75 3.72
CA ASN A 218 -11.20 3.43 4.94
C ASN A 218 -9.97 4.32 5.13
N PHE A 219 -9.31 4.74 4.05
CA PHE A 219 -8.02 5.43 4.14
C PHE A 219 -8.09 6.94 3.93
N LEU A 220 -8.95 7.47 3.05
CA LEU A 220 -8.94 8.89 2.66
C LEU A 220 -9.62 9.78 3.71
N ASN A 221 -8.97 9.90 4.86
CA ASN A 221 -9.41 10.71 5.99
C ASN A 221 -8.21 11.29 6.75
N ASP A 222 -8.48 12.25 7.64
CA ASP A 222 -7.44 12.96 8.40
C ASP A 222 -6.52 12.05 9.21
N LYS A 223 -7.03 10.88 9.66
CA LYS A 223 -6.23 9.95 10.47
C LYS A 223 -5.07 9.37 9.64
N CYS A 224 -5.23 9.26 8.33
CA CYS A 224 -4.22 8.78 7.40
C CYS A 224 -3.49 9.93 6.67
N LEU A 225 -4.22 10.96 6.21
CA LEU A 225 -3.63 12.08 5.46
C LEU A 225 -2.57 12.83 6.27
N LYS A 226 -2.67 12.88 7.60
CA LYS A 226 -1.65 13.48 8.47
C LYS A 226 -0.25 12.90 8.22
N TYR A 227 -0.14 11.63 7.83
CA TYR A 227 1.16 11.00 7.57
C TYR A 227 1.81 11.58 6.32
N LEU A 228 1.05 11.89 5.26
CA LEU A 228 1.58 12.65 4.12
C LEU A 228 2.01 14.06 4.56
N GLY A 229 1.17 14.72 5.36
CA GLY A 229 1.43 16.07 5.86
C GLY A 229 2.74 16.18 6.66
N TRP A 230 2.99 15.23 7.57
CA TRP A 230 4.27 15.15 8.30
C TRP A 230 5.45 14.82 7.38
N THR A 231 5.23 13.98 6.38
CA THR A 231 6.27 13.52 5.45
C THR A 231 6.77 14.63 4.51
N LEU A 232 5.98 15.67 4.25
CA LEU A 232 6.44 16.88 3.57
C LEU A 232 7.66 17.54 4.26
N TYR A 233 7.89 17.26 5.55
CA TYR A 233 9.02 17.77 6.34
C TYR A 233 10.18 16.77 6.49
N ASP A 234 10.14 15.62 5.81
CA ASP A 234 11.22 14.63 5.88
C ASP A 234 12.55 15.27 5.47
N LYS A 235 13.63 14.88 6.15
CA LYS A 235 14.97 15.43 5.88
C LYS A 235 15.54 14.96 4.56
N GLN A 236 15.09 13.81 4.05
CA GLN A 236 15.63 13.16 2.86
C GLN A 236 14.74 13.44 1.64
N SER A 237 15.34 13.92 0.55
CA SER A 237 14.59 14.30 -0.65
C SER A 237 13.81 13.15 -1.30
N PRO A 238 14.30 11.88 -1.34
CA PRO A 238 13.51 10.79 -1.93
C PRO A 238 12.18 10.55 -1.21
N VAL A 239 12.12 10.82 0.10
CA VAL A 239 10.90 10.66 0.90
C VAL A 239 9.90 11.77 0.60
N ARG A 240 10.38 13.03 0.55
CA ARG A 240 9.55 14.18 0.14
C ARG A 240 9.02 14.01 -1.28
N LEU A 241 9.86 13.52 -2.20
CA LEU A 241 9.48 13.24 -3.59
C LEU A 241 8.32 12.24 -3.68
N GLN A 242 8.38 11.12 -2.94
CA GLN A 242 7.28 10.15 -2.91
C GLN A 242 6.01 10.74 -2.29
N CYS A 243 6.14 11.56 -1.26
CA CYS A 243 5.00 12.26 -0.66
C CYS A 243 4.28 13.17 -1.67
N VAL A 244 5.04 13.99 -2.41
CA VAL A 244 4.49 14.89 -3.42
C VAL A 244 3.81 14.10 -4.55
N ARG A 245 4.41 13.00 -5.00
CA ARG A 245 3.80 12.11 -6.01
C ARG A 245 2.53 11.43 -5.53
N ALA A 246 2.50 10.98 -4.27
CA ALA A 246 1.28 10.44 -3.66
C ALA A 246 0.16 11.49 -3.66
N LEU A 247 0.46 12.72 -3.22
CA LEU A 247 -0.50 13.83 -3.25
C LEU A 247 -0.99 14.14 -4.67
N GLN A 248 -0.10 14.24 -5.66
CA GLN A 248 -0.52 14.43 -7.05
C GLN A 248 -1.48 13.33 -7.51
N GLY A 249 -1.24 12.08 -7.09
CA GLY A 249 -2.14 10.96 -7.37
C GLY A 249 -3.55 11.16 -6.84
N LEU A 250 -3.71 11.85 -5.70
CA LEU A 250 -4.99 12.17 -5.07
C LEU A 250 -5.67 13.38 -5.74
N TYR A 251 -4.94 14.49 -5.97
CA TYR A 251 -5.53 15.69 -6.60
C TYR A 251 -5.90 15.52 -8.08
N ARG A 252 -5.47 14.43 -8.73
CA ARG A 252 -5.95 14.08 -10.07
C ARG A 252 -7.39 13.54 -10.07
N GLU A 253 -7.85 13.02 -8.94
CA GLU A 253 -9.19 12.45 -8.80
C GLU A 253 -10.15 13.53 -8.27
N LYS A 254 -11.06 14.00 -9.13
CA LYS A 254 -11.99 15.11 -8.79
C LYS A 254 -12.87 14.78 -7.58
N GLU A 255 -13.26 13.53 -7.44
CA GLU A 255 -14.09 13.03 -6.34
C GLU A 255 -13.40 13.16 -4.97
N PHE A 256 -12.06 13.23 -4.95
CA PHE A 256 -11.29 13.28 -3.70
C PHE A 256 -11.07 14.71 -3.19
N ILE A 257 -11.35 15.74 -4.00
CA ILE A 257 -10.97 17.12 -3.69
C ILE A 257 -11.61 17.60 -2.38
N GLY A 258 -12.89 17.31 -2.15
CA GLY A 258 -13.58 17.69 -0.90
C GLY A 258 -12.93 17.07 0.34
N CYS A 259 -12.41 15.84 0.24
CA CYS A 259 -11.67 15.19 1.32
C CYS A 259 -10.29 15.79 1.58
N LEU A 260 -9.75 16.58 0.64
CA LEU A 260 -8.41 17.16 0.70
C LEU A 260 -8.41 18.63 1.13
N GLU A 261 -9.55 19.31 1.23
CA GLU A 261 -9.64 20.74 1.56
C GLU A 261 -8.91 21.09 2.86
N LEU A 262 -9.24 20.39 3.96
CA LEU A 262 -8.61 20.62 5.27
C LEU A 262 -7.11 20.32 5.24
N PHE A 263 -6.70 19.27 4.53
CA PHE A 263 -5.29 18.94 4.34
C PHE A 263 -4.57 20.06 3.60
N THR A 264 -5.15 20.53 2.49
CA THR A 264 -4.62 21.60 1.65
C THR A 264 -4.44 22.85 2.48
N SER A 265 -5.50 23.32 3.12
CA SER A 265 -5.49 24.52 3.97
C SER A 265 -4.39 24.47 5.04
N ARG A 266 -4.20 23.31 5.68
CA ARG A 266 -3.19 23.12 6.73
C ARG A 266 -1.75 23.08 6.22
N PHE A 267 -1.50 22.45 5.08
CA PHE A 267 -0.13 22.18 4.60
C PHE A 267 0.27 23.01 3.37
N LYS A 268 -0.60 23.92 2.89
CA LYS A 268 -0.37 24.76 1.72
C LYS A 268 0.92 25.56 1.81
N GLU A 269 1.16 26.27 2.92
CA GLU A 269 2.40 27.02 3.16
C GLU A 269 3.65 26.14 3.01
N ARG A 270 3.58 24.90 3.50
CA ARG A 270 4.69 23.96 3.35
C ARG A 270 4.89 23.56 1.89
N MET A 271 3.82 23.25 1.16
CA MET A 271 3.90 22.91 -0.25
C MET A 271 4.42 24.08 -1.08
N LEU A 272 3.96 25.31 -0.83
CA LEU A 272 4.49 26.52 -1.47
C LEU A 272 6.00 26.68 -1.22
N SER A 273 6.47 26.47 0.01
CA SER A 273 7.92 26.55 0.30
C SER A 273 8.76 25.50 -0.45
N MET A 274 8.16 24.37 -0.84
CA MET A 274 8.86 23.26 -1.49
C MET A 274 9.12 23.49 -2.99
N VAL A 275 8.58 24.56 -3.61
CA VAL A 275 8.99 24.95 -4.97
C VAL A 275 10.46 25.41 -5.02
N LEU A 276 11.03 25.73 -3.86
CA LEU A 276 12.44 26.05 -3.65
C LEU A 276 13.16 24.92 -2.87
N ASP A 277 12.68 23.68 -2.96
CA ASP A 277 13.35 22.55 -2.34
C ASP A 277 14.81 22.45 -2.82
N LYS A 278 15.70 22.03 -1.92
CA LYS A 278 17.13 21.84 -2.23
C LYS A 278 17.36 20.81 -3.32
N ASP A 279 16.43 19.86 -3.43
CA ASP A 279 16.43 18.85 -4.48
C ASP A 279 15.52 19.31 -5.63
N PRO A 280 16.07 19.48 -6.85
CA PRO A 280 15.31 20.03 -7.97
C PRO A 280 14.17 19.12 -8.43
N ASP A 281 14.27 17.80 -8.25
CA ASP A 281 13.19 16.88 -8.64
C ASP A 281 11.98 17.08 -7.71
N VAL A 282 12.22 17.28 -6.41
CA VAL A 282 11.16 17.62 -5.45
C VAL A 282 10.51 18.96 -5.80
N ALA A 283 11.31 19.97 -6.15
CA ALA A 283 10.80 21.27 -6.55
C ALA A 283 9.90 21.19 -7.80
N VAL A 284 10.35 20.48 -8.84
CA VAL A 284 9.58 20.26 -10.08
C VAL A 284 8.24 19.60 -9.78
N GLU A 285 8.25 18.51 -9.02
CA GLU A 285 7.04 17.77 -8.71
C GLU A 285 6.11 18.57 -7.78
N THR A 286 6.66 19.45 -6.95
CA THR A 286 5.87 20.35 -6.11
C THR A 286 5.14 21.39 -6.95
N VAL A 287 5.79 21.98 -7.96
CA VAL A 287 5.12 22.88 -8.92
C VAL A 287 3.99 22.16 -9.65
N ASN A 288 4.22 20.92 -10.09
CA ASN A 288 3.18 20.11 -10.72
C ASN A 288 2.00 19.81 -9.76
N LEU A 289 2.28 19.58 -8.47
CA LEU A 289 1.24 19.42 -7.45
C LEU A 289 0.44 20.71 -7.26
N LEU A 290 1.12 21.85 -7.14
CA LEU A 290 0.46 23.15 -6.99
C LEU A 290 -0.38 23.51 -8.21
N LEU A 291 0.03 23.11 -9.43
CA LEU A 291 -0.79 23.24 -10.64
C LEU A 291 -2.10 22.43 -10.55
N LEU A 292 -2.05 21.23 -9.97
CA LEU A 292 -3.28 20.43 -9.73
C LEU A 292 -4.18 21.13 -8.70
N ILE A 293 -3.60 21.67 -7.63
CA ILE A 293 -4.33 22.42 -6.60
C ILE A 293 -4.94 23.69 -7.20
N GLN A 294 -4.22 24.43 -8.06
CA GLN A 294 -4.72 25.64 -8.71
C GLN A 294 -5.96 25.38 -9.58
N ARG A 295 -6.14 24.15 -10.06
CA ARG A 295 -7.28 23.74 -10.89
C ARG A 295 -8.51 23.32 -10.08
N THR A 296 -8.43 23.29 -8.75
CA THR A 296 -9.60 23.08 -7.88
C THR A 296 -10.37 24.39 -7.71
N GLU A 297 -11.59 24.33 -7.15
CA GLU A 297 -12.42 25.51 -6.94
C GLU A 297 -11.81 26.52 -5.95
N GLU A 298 -11.11 26.05 -4.92
CA GLU A 298 -10.46 26.92 -3.93
C GLU A 298 -9.15 27.53 -4.44
N GLY A 299 -8.39 26.78 -5.26
CA GLY A 299 -7.15 27.23 -5.88
C GLY A 299 -6.09 27.78 -4.90
N LEU A 300 -5.08 28.43 -5.47
CA LEU A 300 -4.13 29.28 -4.75
C LEU A 300 -4.51 30.75 -4.96
N LYS A 301 -4.15 31.59 -3.99
CA LYS A 301 -4.33 33.04 -4.08
C LYS A 301 -3.27 33.68 -4.97
N ASP A 302 -3.54 34.89 -5.48
CA ASP A 302 -2.62 35.60 -6.37
C ASP A 302 -1.22 35.85 -5.76
N ASP A 303 -1.16 36.14 -4.45
CA ASP A 303 0.10 36.30 -3.72
C ASP A 303 0.86 34.98 -3.56
N GLU A 304 0.14 33.87 -3.40
CA GLU A 304 0.72 32.52 -3.34
C GLU A 304 1.30 32.12 -4.71
N CYS A 305 0.56 32.37 -5.79
CA CYS A 305 1.01 32.13 -7.17
C CYS A 305 2.22 32.99 -7.56
N SER A 306 2.32 34.21 -7.02
CA SER A 306 3.44 35.12 -7.27
C SER A 306 4.80 34.56 -6.82
N ASN A 307 4.82 33.57 -5.92
CA ASN A 307 6.05 32.87 -5.53
C ASN A 307 6.54 31.87 -6.58
N ILE A 308 5.67 31.45 -7.50
CA ILE A 308 5.94 30.41 -8.51
C ILE A 308 6.34 31.04 -9.84
N TYR A 309 5.72 32.17 -10.21
CA TYR A 309 5.95 32.84 -11.50
C TYR A 309 7.43 33.14 -11.81
N PRO A 310 8.28 33.61 -10.87
CA PRO A 310 9.69 33.90 -11.17
C PRO A 310 10.51 32.65 -11.54
N LEU A 311 10.03 31.44 -11.23
CA LEU A 311 10.75 30.19 -11.49
C LEU A 311 10.90 29.90 -12.99
N VAL A 312 10.12 30.55 -13.88
CA VAL A 312 10.33 30.43 -15.34
C VAL A 312 11.68 30.96 -15.81
N TYR A 313 12.32 31.82 -15.01
CA TYR A 313 13.63 32.40 -15.31
C TYR A 313 14.80 31.62 -14.69
N ILE A 314 14.54 30.52 -13.97
CA ILE A 314 15.60 29.74 -13.34
C ILE A 314 16.39 28.92 -14.37
N SER A 315 17.69 28.73 -14.13
CA SER A 315 18.57 27.96 -15.02
C SER A 315 18.20 26.47 -15.14
N HIS A 316 17.48 25.91 -14.15
CA HIS A 316 17.07 24.51 -14.15
C HIS A 316 15.88 24.30 -15.09
N LYS A 317 16.16 23.79 -16.31
CA LYS A 317 15.18 23.69 -17.41
C LYS A 317 13.87 23.00 -17.04
N SER A 318 13.91 21.87 -16.34
CA SER A 318 12.69 21.14 -15.97
C SER A 318 11.81 21.93 -15.00
N LEU A 319 12.43 22.70 -14.10
CA LEU A 319 11.70 23.53 -13.14
C LEU A 319 11.11 24.76 -13.83
N ALA A 320 11.88 25.42 -14.68
CA ALA A 320 11.39 26.50 -15.53
C ALA A 320 10.20 26.06 -16.41
N SER A 321 10.28 24.86 -16.99
CA SER A 321 9.20 24.28 -17.80
C SER A 321 7.95 23.96 -16.98
N ALA A 322 8.11 23.42 -15.77
CA ALA A 322 6.99 23.15 -14.87
C ALA A 322 6.31 24.46 -14.44
N ALA A 323 7.09 25.49 -14.08
CA ALA A 323 6.58 26.82 -13.75
C ALA A 323 5.89 27.49 -14.95
N GLY A 324 6.43 27.30 -16.16
CA GLY A 324 5.81 27.80 -17.39
C GLY A 324 4.48 27.11 -17.71
N SER A 325 4.27 25.88 -17.23
CA SER A 325 2.97 25.19 -17.33
C SER A 325 1.98 25.61 -16.24
N PHE A 326 2.48 26.28 -15.18
CA PHE A 326 1.67 26.81 -14.09
C PHE A 326 1.10 28.20 -14.41
N LEU A 327 1.84 29.01 -15.18
CA LEU A 327 1.39 30.30 -15.74
C LEU A 327 0.22 30.14 -16.71
#